data_AF-A0A645GTD7-F1
#
_entry.id   AF-A0A645GTD7-F1
#
_cell.length_a   1.000
_cell.length_b   1.000
_cell.length_c   1.000
_cell.angle_alpha   90.00
_cell.angle_beta   90.00
_cell.angle_gamma   90.00
#
_symmetry.space_group_name_H-M   'P 1'
#
loop_
_entity.id
_entity.type
_entity.pdbx_description
1 polymer ?
#
loop_
_entity_poly.entity_id
_entity_poly.type
_entity_poly.pdbx_seq_one_letter_code
_entity_poly.pdbx_strand_id
1 'polypeptide(L)'
;MLAKGFDLYAEVLKVGHHGSTTSTTKEFLDMVNPRYAIISVGKDNQYGHPHKEILDRLRKKNIIVYRTDESGTIIASSDGESITFSENTKPVR
;
A
#
# COMPACT_ATOMS: atom_id res chain seq x y z
N MET A 1 3.04 17.62 -0.18
CA MET A 1 2.25 17.09 -1.31
C MET A 1 0.84 17.68 -1.29
N LEU A 2 0.01 17.35 -0.30
CA LEU A 2 -1.38 17.85 -0.20
C LEU A 2 -1.48 19.38 -0.27
N ALA A 3 -0.80 20.10 0.62
CA ALA A 3 -0.82 21.57 0.65
C ALA A 3 -0.22 22.26 -0.59
N LYS A 4 0.48 21.51 -1.45
CA LYS A 4 1.06 22.02 -2.70
C LYS A 4 0.15 21.81 -3.91
N GLY A 5 -0.99 21.10 -3.76
CA GLY A 5 -1.96 20.92 -4.83
C GLY A 5 -1.46 20.08 -6.00
N PHE A 6 -0.50 19.17 -5.77
CA PHE A 6 -0.08 18.24 -6.81
C PHE A 6 -1.20 17.27 -7.15
N ASP A 7 -1.26 16.85 -8.42
CA ASP A 7 -2.00 15.65 -8.78
C ASP A 7 -1.25 14.44 -8.21
N LEU A 8 -1.94 13.70 -7.35
CA LEU A 8 -1.38 12.58 -6.60
C LEU A 8 -1.98 11.25 -7.02
N TYR A 9 -2.86 11.23 -8.03
CA TYR A 9 -3.47 9.98 -8.48
C TYR A 9 -2.40 8.95 -8.85
N ALA A 10 -2.52 7.75 -8.28
CA ALA A 10 -1.67 6.63 -8.63
C ALA A 10 -2.42 5.32 -8.41
N GLU A 11 -2.38 4.41 -9.39
CA GLU A 11 -3.06 3.11 -9.26
C GLU A 11 -2.37 2.18 -8.24
N VAL A 12 -1.05 2.32 -8.06
CA VAL A 12 -0.24 1.56 -7.10
C VAL A 12 0.43 2.51 -6.09
N LEU A 13 0.16 2.29 -4.80
CA LEU A 13 0.78 3.01 -3.70
C LEU A 13 1.77 2.13 -2.95
N LYS A 14 3.04 2.54 -2.88
CA LYS A 14 3.95 2.04 -1.83
C LYS A 14 3.58 2.72 -0.51
N VAL A 15 3.11 1.94 0.46
CA VAL A 15 2.68 2.45 1.76
C VAL A 15 3.86 3.07 2.51
N GLY A 16 3.65 4.28 3.00
CA GLY A 16 4.68 5.04 3.70
C GLY A 16 5.06 4.40 5.04
N HIS A 17 6.34 4.50 5.39
CA HIS A 17 6.88 4.11 6.69
C HIS A 17 6.43 2.70 7.15
N HIS A 18 6.47 1.73 6.23
CA HIS A 18 6.17 0.32 6.49
C HIS A 18 4.76 0.05 7.05
N GLY A 19 3.83 1.01 6.97
CA GLY A 19 2.51 0.91 7.60
C GLY A 19 2.45 1.45 9.03
N SER A 20 3.31 2.42 9.36
CA SER A 20 3.14 3.30 10.53
C SER A 20 1.89 4.19 10.40
N THR A 21 1.33 4.62 11.54
CA THR A 21 0.16 5.52 11.61
C THR A 21 0.42 6.94 11.08
N THR A 22 1.70 7.31 10.91
CA THR A 22 2.14 8.70 10.66
C THR A 22 2.13 9.12 9.19
N SER A 23 2.15 8.18 8.23
CA SER A 23 2.45 8.49 6.81
C SER A 23 1.30 8.23 5.84
N THR A 24 0.35 7.35 6.19
CA THR A 24 -0.69 6.89 5.26
C THR A 24 -2.06 7.38 5.73
N THR A 25 -2.23 8.69 5.87
CA THR A 25 -3.46 9.29 6.41
C THR A 25 -4.66 9.07 5.49
N LYS A 26 -5.88 9.30 6.01
CA LYS A 26 -7.10 9.18 5.21
C LYS A 26 -7.10 10.18 4.06
N GLU A 27 -6.74 11.43 4.32
CA GLU A 27 -6.72 12.52 3.35
C GLU A 27 -5.72 12.23 2.22
N PHE A 28 -4.58 11.62 2.56
CA PHE A 28 -3.61 11.21 1.57
C PHE A 28 -4.15 10.09 0.67
N LEU A 29 -4.79 9.07 1.27
CA LEU A 29 -5.42 7.98 0.50
C LEU A 29 -6.62 8.45 -0.34
N ASP A 30 -7.36 9.45 0.12
CA ASP A 30 -8.45 10.08 -0.66
C ASP A 30 -7.92 10.75 -1.93
N MET A 31 -6.78 11.44 -1.83
CA MET A 31 -6.15 12.12 -2.98
C MET A 31 -5.42 11.18 -3.94
N VAL A 32 -4.71 10.18 -3.41
CA VAL A 32 -3.99 9.20 -4.26
C VAL A 32 -4.97 8.25 -4.95
N ASN A 33 -6.06 7.89 -4.26
CA ASN A 33 -7.09 6.95 -4.71
C ASN A 33 -6.53 5.66 -5.36
N PRO A 34 -5.64 4.93 -4.68
CA PRO A 34 -4.98 3.78 -5.28
C PRO A 34 -5.91 2.57 -5.34
N ARG A 35 -5.68 1.71 -6.33
CA ARG A 35 -6.30 0.39 -6.42
C ARG A 35 -5.51 -0.66 -5.64
N TYR A 36 -4.19 -0.52 -5.63
CA TYR A 36 -3.25 -1.44 -4.99
C TYR A 36 -2.36 -0.72 -3.98
N ALA A 37 -2.05 -1.38 -2.86
CA ALA A 37 -1.11 -0.90 -1.87
C ALA A 37 -0.05 -1.97 -1.57
N ILE A 38 1.22 -1.59 -1.58
CA ILE A 38 2.34 -2.47 -1.24
C ILE A 38 2.96 -2.00 0.08
N ILE A 39 2.93 -2.88 1.08
CA ILE A 39 3.58 -2.66 2.37
C ILE A 39 4.90 -3.44 2.38
N SER A 40 6.00 -2.71 2.25
CA SER A 40 7.33 -3.28 2.45
C SER A 40 7.60 -3.33 3.95
N VAL A 41 7.59 -4.53 4.54
CA VAL A 41 7.76 -4.80 5.98
C VAL A 41 8.35 -6.19 6.18
N GLY A 42 9.01 -6.43 7.32
CA GLY A 42 9.62 -7.72 7.67
C GLY A 42 8.73 -8.62 8.53
N LYS A 43 8.88 -9.94 8.39
CA LYS A 43 8.08 -11.00 9.04
C LYS A 43 8.05 -10.97 10.57
N ASP A 44 9.09 -10.43 11.18
CA ASP A 44 9.22 -10.33 12.63
C ASP A 44 9.61 -8.90 13.05
N ASN A 45 9.08 -7.90 12.32
CA ASN A 45 9.40 -6.52 12.60
C ASN A 45 8.96 -6.14 14.03
N GLN A 46 9.93 -5.63 14.82
CA GLN A 46 9.74 -5.34 16.24
C GLN A 46 8.99 -4.04 16.51
N TYR A 47 8.77 -3.19 15.50
CA TYR A 47 8.01 -1.95 15.63
C TYR A 47 6.49 -2.17 15.61
N GLY A 48 6.02 -3.39 15.37
CA GLY A 48 4.58 -3.70 15.32
C GLY A 48 3.86 -3.23 14.05
N HIS A 49 4.62 -2.80 13.04
CA HIS A 49 4.11 -2.54 11.69
C HIS A 49 3.72 -3.81 10.88
N PRO A 50 2.84 -3.69 9.88
CA PRO A 50 1.94 -2.57 9.69
C PRO A 50 0.94 -2.50 10.85
N HIS A 51 0.65 -1.30 11.34
CA HIS A 51 -0.34 -1.16 12.40
C HIS A 51 -1.72 -1.55 11.88
N LYS A 52 -2.52 -2.22 12.72
CA LYS A 52 -3.88 -2.66 12.39
C LYS A 52 -4.74 -1.52 11.82
N GLU A 53 -4.62 -0.32 12.37
CA GLU A 53 -5.35 0.85 11.89
C GLU A 53 -5.04 1.19 10.41
N ILE A 54 -3.78 1.02 9.97
CA ILE A 54 -3.41 1.23 8.56
C ILE A 54 -4.06 0.17 7.69
N LEU A 55 -4.01 -1.10 8.10
CA LEU A 55 -4.67 -2.18 7.36
C LEU A 55 -6.18 -1.90 7.26
N ASP A 56 -6.84 -1.60 8.38
CA ASP A 56 -8.28 -1.33 8.41
C ASP A 56 -8.65 -0.13 7.53
N ARG A 57 -7.81 0.91 7.46
CA ARG A 57 -8.02 2.07 6.59
C ARG A 57 -7.93 1.71 5.11
N LEU A 58 -6.96 0.88 4.72
CA LEU A 58 -6.82 0.39 3.35
C LEU A 58 -8.00 -0.51 2.97
N ARG A 59 -8.40 -1.43 3.85
CA ARG A 59 -9.55 -2.32 3.66
C ARG A 59 -10.86 -1.57 3.48
N LYS A 60 -11.14 -0.56 4.32
CA LYS A 60 -12.34 0.29 4.22
C LYS A 60 -12.47 1.02 2.89
N LYS A 61 -11.36 1.21 2.18
CA LYS A 61 -11.31 1.83 0.85
C LYS A 61 -11.30 0.80 -0.28
N ASN A 62 -11.46 -0.49 0.02
CA ASN A 62 -11.38 -1.60 -0.95
C ASN A 62 -10.04 -1.66 -1.70
N ILE A 63 -8.96 -1.21 -1.07
CA ILE A 63 -7.62 -1.24 -1.64
C ILE A 63 -7.04 -2.65 -1.48
N ILE A 64 -6.51 -3.22 -2.56
CA ILE A 64 -5.87 -4.54 -2.53
C ILE A 64 -4.47 -4.41 -1.93
N VAL A 65 -4.19 -5.14 -0.86
CA VAL A 65 -2.94 -5.02 -0.09
C VAL A 65 -2.01 -6.20 -0.35
N TYR A 66 -0.76 -5.89 -0.73
CA TYR A 66 0.35 -6.82 -0.81
C TYR A 66 1.38 -6.51 0.30
N ARG A 67 1.97 -7.54 0.90
CA ARG A 67 2.97 -7.35 1.97
C ARG A 67 4.20 -8.23 1.76
N THR A 68 5.39 -7.64 1.91
CA THR A 68 6.65 -8.38 1.68
C THR A 68 6.96 -9.40 2.78
N ASP A 69 6.38 -9.24 3.97
CA ASP A 69 6.53 -10.22 5.06
C ASP A 69 5.71 -11.50 4.84
N GLU A 70 4.63 -11.40 4.07
CA GLU A 70 3.77 -12.53 3.72
C GLU A 70 4.16 -13.15 2.38
N SER A 71 4.54 -12.34 1.39
CA SER A 71 4.78 -12.78 0.00
C SER A 71 6.25 -12.78 -0.43
N GLY A 72 7.17 -12.23 0.38
CA GLY A 72 8.55 -12.00 -0.03
C GLY A 72 8.64 -10.90 -1.08
N THR A 73 9.34 -11.17 -2.19
CA THR A 73 9.40 -10.24 -3.32
C THR A 73 8.04 -10.11 -4.00
N ILE A 74 7.63 -8.87 -4.24
CA ILE A 74 6.43 -8.53 -5.02
C ILE A 74 6.90 -7.76 -6.24
N ILE A 75 6.54 -8.23 -7.43
CA ILE A 75 6.83 -7.56 -8.70
C ILE A 75 5.52 -7.01 -9.26
N ALA A 76 5.43 -5.70 -9.41
CA ALA A 76 4.37 -5.03 -10.14
C ALA A 76 4.90 -4.62 -11.52
N SER A 77 4.33 -5.19 -12.57
CA SER A 77 4.72 -4.92 -13.96
C SER A 77 3.60 -4.15 -14.66
N SER A 78 3.95 -3.07 -15.35
CA SER A 78 3.02 -2.30 -16.16
C SER A 78 3.49 -2.19 -17.59
N ASP A 79 2.55 -2.24 -18.52
CA ASP A 79 2.71 -1.97 -19.95
C ASP A 79 2.24 -0.55 -20.33
N GLY A 80 1.77 0.25 -19.36
CA GLY A 80 1.19 1.57 -19.55
C GLY A 80 -0.35 1.60 -19.61
N GLU A 81 -1.01 0.44 -19.71
CA GLU A 81 -2.47 0.30 -19.70
C GLU A 81 -2.97 -0.55 -18.53
N SER A 82 -2.19 -1.55 -18.15
CA SER A 82 -2.52 -2.53 -17.13
C SER A 82 -1.38 -2.72 -16.14
N ILE A 83 -1.71 -3.31 -14.99
CA ILE A 83 -0.76 -3.68 -13.95
C ILE A 83 -0.99 -5.14 -13.58
N THR A 84 0.08 -5.93 -13.67
CA THR A 84 0.11 -7.33 -13.26
C THR A 84 1.04 -7.53 -12.07
N PHE A 85 0.73 -8.52 -11.23
CA PHE A 85 1.50 -8.81 -10.02
C PHE A 85 2.04 -10.24 -10.08
N SER A 86 3.28 -10.40 -9.61
CA SER A 86 3.90 -11.69 -9.33
C SER A 86 4.36 -11.72 -7.87
N GLU A 87 3.83 -12.68 -7.12
CA GLU A 87 4.00 -12.82 -5.68
C GLU A 87 3.85 -14.28 -5.22
N ASN A 88 4.43 -14.63 -4.06
CA ASN A 88 4.35 -16.01 -3.55
C ASN A 88 3.04 -16.35 -2.83
N THR A 89 2.28 -15.36 -2.40
CA THR A 89 1.02 -15.52 -1.65
C THR A 89 0.00 -14.49 -2.10
N LYS A 90 -1.28 -14.88 -2.17
CA LYS A 90 -2.34 -14.00 -2.68
C LYS A 90 -2.51 -12.75 -1.81
N PRO A 91 -2.78 -11.57 -2.41
CA PRO A 91 -3.05 -10.35 -1.66
C PRO A 91 -4.35 -10.44 -0.87
N VAL A 92 -4.46 -9.57 0.14
CA VAL A 92 -5.65 -9.46 0.99
C VAL A 92 -6.47 -8.19 0.65
N ARG A 93 -7.77 -8.26 0.92
CA ARG A 93 -8.69 -7.13 0.88
C ARG A 93 -9.04 -6.61 2.26
#